data_AF-A0A8J4G348-F1
#
_entry.id   AF-A0A8J4G348-F1
#
_cell.length_a   1.000
_cell.length_b   1.000
_cell.length_c   1.000
_cell.angle_alpha   90.00
_cell.angle_beta   90.00
_cell.angle_gamma   90.00
#
_symmetry.space_group_name_H-M   'P 1'
#
loop_
_entity.id
_entity.type
_entity.pdbx_description
1 polymer ?
#
loop_
_entity_poly.entity_id
_entity_poly.type
_entity_poly.pdbx_seq_one_letter_code
_entity_poly.pdbx_strand_id
1 'polypeptide(L)'
;MSSAPLLSCGVPMITMGDEYGHTKEGNNNTYCHDSDLNYVRWDQLAADPSGFHRFIRLLINFRRATPALQRTSYVTDKDIQWHGELPNQPDWSDTSRLVAFTLSDGKGGGLYVAFNTSHMPRLLRLPAWAGRVWQPLVDTSKVAPYDFLAADGVLSAADVAAARRSLAMWTADHTYPVLPWSCIVLVSAPEDPASTNMIRSVPICGR
;
A
#
# COMPACT_ATOMS: atom_id res chain seq x y z
N MET A 1 -6.80 6.44 -8.07
CA MET A 1 -6.17 5.67 -6.96
C MET A 1 -7.26 5.07 -6.10
N SER A 2 -7.37 3.74 -6.07
CA SER A 2 -8.43 2.99 -5.38
C SER A 2 -7.99 2.45 -4.00
N SER A 3 -6.86 2.92 -3.46
CA SER A 3 -6.31 2.40 -2.21
C SER A 3 -7.06 2.91 -0.97
N ALA A 4 -7.50 4.17 -0.96
CA ALA A 4 -8.14 4.78 0.22
C ALA A 4 -9.41 4.06 0.69
N PRO A 5 -10.38 3.66 -0.18
CA PRO A 5 -11.55 2.90 0.26
C PRO A 5 -11.18 1.54 0.86
N LEU A 6 -10.16 0.88 0.31
CA LEU A 6 -9.72 -0.45 0.77
C LEU A 6 -8.86 -0.41 2.04
N LEU A 7 -8.38 0.77 2.45
CA LEU A 7 -7.60 0.99 3.67
C LEU A 7 -8.38 1.72 4.78
N SER A 8 -9.63 2.09 4.53
CA SER A 8 -10.50 2.76 5.50
C SER A 8 -11.32 1.76 6.32
N CYS A 9 -11.75 2.13 7.54
CA CYS A 9 -12.78 1.36 8.24
C CYS A 9 -14.13 1.45 7.51
N GLY A 10 -15.00 0.45 7.67
CA GLY A 10 -16.30 0.37 7.01
C GLY A 10 -16.36 -0.69 5.90
N VAL A 11 -17.37 -0.60 5.04
CA VAL A 11 -17.62 -1.59 3.97
C VAL A 11 -17.32 -0.94 2.62
N PRO A 12 -16.24 -1.31 1.91
CA PRO A 12 -15.94 -0.77 0.59
C PRO A 12 -16.88 -1.38 -0.45
N MET A 13 -17.25 -0.57 -1.44
CA MET A 13 -17.91 -1.00 -2.67
C MET A 13 -17.05 -0.57 -3.84
N ILE A 14 -16.91 -1.43 -4.85
CA ILE A 14 -16.13 -1.17 -6.05
C ILE A 14 -17.11 -1.15 -7.24
N THR A 15 -17.05 -0.09 -8.06
CA THR A 15 -17.81 -0.04 -9.31
C THR A 15 -17.21 -1.02 -10.30
N MET A 16 -18.04 -1.74 -11.03
CA MET A 16 -17.57 -2.65 -12.08
C MET A 16 -16.64 -1.93 -13.05
N GLY A 17 -15.44 -2.48 -13.25
CA GLY A 17 -14.43 -1.94 -14.15
C GLY A 17 -13.38 -1.06 -13.48
N ASP A 18 -13.67 -0.50 -12.29
CA ASP A 18 -12.71 0.30 -11.54
C ASP A 18 -11.50 -0.51 -11.05
N GLU A 19 -11.60 -1.85 -11.03
CA GLU A 19 -10.51 -2.75 -10.66
C GLU A 19 -9.44 -2.92 -11.74
N TYR A 20 -9.72 -2.56 -13.00
CA TYR A 20 -8.76 -2.62 -14.11
C TYR A 20 -8.59 -1.29 -14.85
N GLY A 21 -9.29 -0.23 -14.41
CA GLY A 21 -9.19 1.11 -14.99
C GLY A 21 -10.12 1.35 -16.18
N HIS A 22 -11.33 0.78 -16.14
CA HIS A 22 -12.35 0.97 -17.18
C HIS A 22 -12.61 2.45 -17.44
N THR A 23 -12.68 2.82 -18.72
CA THR A 23 -12.96 4.19 -19.16
C THR A 23 -14.33 4.28 -19.79
N LYS A 24 -15.05 5.37 -19.44
CA LYS A 24 -16.27 5.80 -20.12
C LYS A 24 -16.02 7.04 -20.98
N GLU A 25 -14.76 7.27 -21.35
CA GLU A 25 -14.29 8.38 -22.18
C GLU A 25 -14.73 9.77 -21.67
N GLY A 26 -14.78 9.92 -20.35
CA GLY A 26 -15.22 11.16 -19.70
C GLY A 26 -16.73 11.33 -19.54
N ASN A 27 -17.55 10.39 -20.05
CA ASN A 27 -18.99 10.40 -19.82
C ASN A 27 -19.31 9.92 -18.38
N ASN A 28 -19.76 10.84 -17.53
CA ASN A 28 -20.12 10.57 -16.14
C ASN A 28 -21.58 10.10 -15.95
N ASN A 29 -22.39 10.00 -17.01
CA ASN A 29 -23.80 9.61 -16.93
C ASN A 29 -24.22 8.72 -18.12
N THR A 30 -23.78 7.46 -18.09
CA THR A 30 -23.96 6.48 -19.19
C THR A 30 -25.27 5.69 -19.11
N TYR A 31 -26.33 6.26 -18.53
CA TYR A 31 -27.57 5.54 -18.18
C TYR A 31 -28.31 4.89 -19.37
N CYS A 32 -28.19 5.44 -20.58
CA CYS A 32 -28.95 5.00 -21.76
C CYS A 32 -28.11 4.26 -22.81
N HIS A 33 -26.87 3.88 -22.48
CA HIS A 33 -25.95 3.25 -23.43
C HIS A 33 -25.90 1.73 -23.23
N ASP A 34 -26.39 0.99 -24.22
CA ASP A 34 -26.18 -0.46 -24.35
C ASP A 34 -24.96 -0.71 -25.25
N SER A 35 -23.77 -0.45 -24.72
CA SER A 35 -22.50 -0.52 -25.45
C SER A 35 -21.32 -0.80 -24.52
N ASP A 36 -20.12 -0.95 -25.10
CA ASP A 36 -18.85 -1.17 -24.39
C ASP A 36 -18.56 -0.17 -23.27
N LEU A 37 -19.21 1.00 -23.26
CA LEU A 37 -19.15 1.97 -22.16
C LEU A 37 -19.61 1.36 -20.82
N ASN A 38 -20.57 0.42 -20.85
CA ASN A 38 -21.18 -0.20 -19.69
C ASN A 38 -20.91 -1.70 -19.58
N TYR A 39 -20.08 -2.28 -20.45
CA TYR A 39 -19.72 -3.71 -20.41
C TYR A 39 -18.38 -3.95 -19.74
N VAL A 40 -18.21 -5.14 -19.16
CA VAL A 40 -16.90 -5.60 -18.70
C VAL A 40 -15.99 -5.83 -19.90
N ARG A 41 -14.83 -5.17 -19.89
CA ARG A 41 -13.80 -5.28 -20.93
C ARG A 41 -12.81 -6.39 -20.58
N TRP A 42 -13.23 -7.64 -20.80
CA TRP A 42 -12.42 -8.83 -20.51
C TRP A 42 -11.07 -8.84 -21.23
N ASP A 43 -11.03 -8.29 -22.45
CA ASP A 43 -9.82 -8.09 -23.25
C ASP A 43 -8.81 -7.18 -22.54
N GLN A 44 -9.27 -6.06 -21.99
CA GLN A 44 -8.44 -5.10 -21.25
C GLN A 44 -8.01 -5.65 -19.88
N LEU A 45 -8.92 -6.33 -19.19
CA LEU A 45 -8.64 -7.00 -17.93
C LEU A 45 -7.53 -8.05 -18.08
N ALA A 46 -7.56 -8.85 -19.16
CA ALA A 46 -6.53 -9.85 -19.42
C ALA A 46 -5.18 -9.24 -19.78
N ALA A 47 -5.16 -8.05 -20.40
CA ALA A 47 -3.93 -7.37 -20.80
C ALA A 47 -3.18 -6.75 -19.61
N ASP A 48 -3.88 -6.20 -18.60
CA ASP A 48 -3.37 -5.54 -17.39
C ASP A 48 -2.01 -4.81 -17.59
N PRO A 49 -1.92 -3.86 -18.55
CA PRO A 49 -0.63 -3.36 -19.05
C PRO A 49 0.21 -2.64 -18.00
N SER A 50 -0.42 -2.09 -16.96
CA SER A 50 0.24 -1.41 -15.85
C SER A 50 0.34 -2.24 -14.56
N GLY A 51 -0.21 -3.47 -14.54
CA GLY A 51 -0.32 -4.28 -13.32
C GLY A 51 -1.35 -3.76 -12.31
N PHE A 52 -2.25 -2.86 -12.72
CA PHE A 52 -3.22 -2.23 -11.83
C PHE A 52 -4.27 -3.23 -11.32
N HIS A 53 -4.72 -4.16 -12.16
CA HIS A 53 -5.64 -5.21 -11.70
C HIS A 53 -4.97 -6.11 -10.66
N ARG A 54 -3.70 -6.50 -10.89
CA ARG A 54 -2.90 -7.20 -9.87
C ARG A 54 -2.87 -6.43 -8.55
N PHE A 55 -2.60 -5.13 -8.58
CA PHE A 55 -2.55 -4.29 -7.38
C PHE A 55 -3.88 -4.33 -6.60
N ILE A 56 -5.01 -4.10 -7.28
CA ILE A 56 -6.34 -4.10 -6.64
C ILE A 56 -6.69 -5.46 -6.06
N ARG A 57 -6.43 -6.54 -6.81
CA ARG A 57 -6.64 -7.93 -6.34
C ARG A 57 -5.88 -8.21 -5.04
N LEU A 58 -4.60 -7.85 -5.00
CA LEU A 58 -3.76 -8.05 -3.80
C LEU A 58 -4.23 -7.18 -2.63
N LEU A 59 -4.63 -5.94 -2.89
CA LEU A 59 -5.11 -5.04 -1.84
C LEU A 59 -6.45 -5.49 -1.24
N ILE A 60 -7.38 -6.02 -2.04
CA ILE A 60 -8.63 -6.63 -1.55
C ILE A 60 -8.32 -7.82 -0.64
N ASN A 61 -7.43 -8.72 -1.06
CA ASN A 61 -7.04 -9.87 -0.25
C ASN A 61 -6.35 -9.46 1.04
N PHE A 62 -5.46 -8.46 0.98
CA PHE A 62 -4.81 -7.89 2.15
C PHE A 62 -5.82 -7.27 3.12
N ARG A 63 -6.79 -6.50 2.64
CA ARG A 63 -7.87 -5.95 3.47
C ARG A 63 -8.63 -7.06 4.19
N ARG A 64 -9.05 -8.10 3.45
CA ARG A 64 -9.78 -9.26 4.02
C ARG A 64 -8.95 -10.01 5.06
N ALA A 65 -7.63 -10.05 4.90
CA ALA A 65 -6.69 -10.65 5.84
C ALA A 65 -6.35 -9.73 7.03
N THR A 66 -6.85 -8.49 7.07
CA THR A 66 -6.56 -7.50 8.11
C THR A 66 -7.81 -7.21 8.96
N PRO A 67 -8.00 -7.88 10.10
CA PRO A 67 -9.18 -7.67 10.96
C PRO A 67 -9.31 -6.24 11.48
N ALA A 68 -8.19 -5.53 11.67
CA ALA A 68 -8.18 -4.15 12.15
C ALA A 68 -8.95 -3.18 11.25
N LEU A 69 -9.14 -3.51 9.96
CA LEU A 69 -9.90 -2.72 8.99
C LEU A 69 -11.39 -3.12 8.91
N GLN A 70 -11.79 -4.23 9.55
CA GLN A 70 -13.11 -4.85 9.46
C GLN A 70 -13.84 -4.79 10.80
N ARG A 71 -13.97 -3.58 11.35
CA ARG A 71 -14.53 -3.35 12.69
C ARG A 71 -16.02 -3.06 12.65
N THR A 72 -16.72 -3.51 13.68
CA THR A 72 -18.12 -3.16 13.96
C THR A 72 -18.26 -1.95 14.88
N SER A 73 -17.17 -1.52 15.52
CA SER A 73 -17.10 -0.33 16.37
C SER A 73 -16.03 0.64 15.86
N TYR A 74 -16.17 1.91 16.22
CA TYR A 74 -15.16 2.92 15.94
C TYR A 74 -13.81 2.57 16.58
N VAL A 75 -12.74 3.03 15.94
CA VAL A 75 -11.37 2.99 16.46
C VAL A 75 -11.20 4.04 17.56
N THR A 76 -10.36 3.72 18.54
CA THR A 76 -9.97 4.62 19.62
C THR A 76 -8.50 5.01 19.48
N ASP A 77 -8.02 5.94 20.30
CA ASP A 77 -6.62 6.37 20.33
C ASP A 77 -5.62 5.23 20.67
N LYS A 78 -6.12 4.08 21.16
CA LYS A 78 -5.33 2.86 21.36
C LYS A 78 -5.20 2.04 20.07
N ASP A 79 -6.23 2.08 19.22
CA ASP A 79 -6.27 1.35 17.96
C ASP A 79 -5.52 2.09 16.86
N ILE A 80 -5.68 3.42 16.78
CA ILE A 80 -5.13 4.28 15.73
C ILE A 80 -4.38 5.48 16.30
N GLN A 81 -3.27 5.87 15.67
CA GLN A 81 -2.55 7.10 15.99
C GLN A 81 -2.22 7.85 14.71
N TRP A 82 -2.33 9.18 14.73
CA TRP A 82 -2.11 10.04 13.55
C TRP A 82 -0.70 10.63 13.55
N HIS A 83 -0.11 10.79 12.37
CA HIS A 83 1.25 11.29 12.17
C HIS A 83 1.31 12.25 10.97
N GLY A 84 2.42 13.00 10.88
CA GLY A 84 2.79 13.80 9.70
C GLY A 84 4.16 13.39 9.18
N GLU A 85 4.99 14.36 8.78
CA GLU A 85 6.40 14.11 8.47
C GLU A 85 7.17 13.61 9.69
N LEU A 86 6.75 14.05 10.88
CA LEU A 86 7.23 13.57 12.15
C LEU A 86 6.15 12.72 12.85
N PRO A 87 6.56 11.70 13.64
CA PRO A 87 5.62 10.91 14.41
C PRO A 87 4.78 11.79 15.35
N ASN A 88 3.47 11.53 15.40
CA ASN A 88 2.53 12.17 16.34
C ASN A 88 2.33 13.67 16.11
N GLN A 89 2.76 14.17 14.94
CA GLN A 89 2.60 15.57 14.53
C GLN A 89 1.83 15.64 13.20
N PRO A 90 0.53 15.26 13.19
CA PRO A 90 -0.30 15.41 11.99
C PRO A 90 -0.56 16.88 11.66
N ASP A 91 -0.73 17.16 10.37
CA ASP A 91 -1.15 18.48 9.88
C ASP A 91 -2.66 18.46 9.58
N TRP A 92 -3.43 19.18 10.41
CA TRP A 92 -4.88 19.35 10.25
C TRP A 92 -5.27 20.74 9.73
N SER A 93 -4.31 21.51 9.22
CA SER A 93 -4.60 22.81 8.60
C SER A 93 -5.32 22.65 7.27
N ASP A 94 -5.98 23.71 6.80
CA ASP A 94 -6.65 23.74 5.49
C ASP A 94 -5.69 23.51 4.31
N THR A 95 -4.39 23.77 4.52
CA THR A 95 -3.34 23.54 3.51
C THR A 95 -2.70 22.16 3.60
N SER A 96 -3.18 21.28 4.48
CA SER A 96 -2.62 19.94 4.67
C SER A 96 -2.61 19.12 3.38
N ARG A 97 -1.52 18.39 3.16
CA ARG A 97 -1.32 17.49 2.02
C ARG A 97 -0.78 16.13 2.45
N LEU A 98 -0.87 15.80 3.73
CA LEU A 98 -0.35 14.56 4.29
C LEU A 98 -1.28 14.07 5.40
N VAL A 99 -1.77 12.85 5.23
CA VAL A 99 -2.41 12.09 6.31
C VAL A 99 -1.65 10.78 6.47
N ALA A 100 -1.15 10.53 7.67
CA ALA A 100 -0.51 9.26 8.01
C ALA A 100 -1.04 8.73 9.34
N PHE A 101 -1.10 7.41 9.49
CA PHE A 101 -1.54 6.78 10.72
C PHE A 101 -0.88 5.41 10.94
N THR A 102 -0.74 5.03 12.21
CA THR A 102 -0.57 3.62 12.60
C THR A 102 -1.88 2.99 12.99
N LEU A 103 -2.08 1.73 12.64
CA LEU A 103 -3.25 0.93 13.03
C LEU A 103 -2.77 -0.37 13.69
N SER A 104 -3.06 -0.53 14.98
CA SER A 104 -2.68 -1.69 15.78
C SER A 104 -3.49 -2.93 15.42
N ASP A 105 -2.85 -4.11 15.44
CA ASP A 105 -3.53 -5.40 15.29
C ASP A 105 -3.95 -6.03 16.64
N GLY A 106 -3.67 -5.35 17.75
CA GLY A 106 -3.94 -5.84 19.12
C GLY A 106 -3.01 -6.97 19.60
N LYS A 107 -2.04 -7.39 18.78
CA LYS A 107 -1.09 -8.48 19.02
C LYS A 107 0.37 -7.98 19.06
N GLY A 108 0.57 -6.67 19.18
CA GLY A 108 1.87 -6.03 19.19
C GLY A 108 2.44 -5.72 17.79
N GLY A 109 1.67 -5.96 16.73
CA GLY A 109 1.96 -5.56 15.37
C GLY A 109 0.95 -4.51 14.86
N GLY A 110 0.98 -4.28 13.56
CA GLY A 110 0.12 -3.28 12.94
C GLY A 110 0.63 -2.77 11.61
N LEU A 111 -0.05 -1.73 11.14
CA LEU A 111 0.20 -1.07 9.86
C LEU A 111 0.65 0.37 10.09
N TYR A 112 1.46 0.90 9.18
CA TYR A 112 1.64 2.32 8.97
C TYR A 112 1.15 2.65 7.57
N VAL A 113 0.26 3.62 7.44
CA VAL A 113 -0.31 4.06 6.16
C VAL A 113 -0.07 5.55 6.02
N ALA A 114 0.35 6.00 4.85
CA ALA A 114 0.46 7.42 4.55
C ALA A 114 -0.03 7.76 3.14
N PHE A 115 -0.70 8.90 3.01
CA PHE A 115 -1.15 9.49 1.75
C PHE A 115 -0.50 10.87 1.61
N ASN A 116 0.45 11.00 0.68
CA ASN A 116 1.03 12.28 0.30
C ASN A 116 0.30 12.81 -0.94
N THR A 117 -0.56 13.81 -0.75
CA THR A 117 -1.30 14.48 -1.85
C THR A 117 -0.61 15.77 -2.30
N SER A 118 0.60 16.02 -1.79
CA SER A 118 1.42 17.16 -2.22
C SER A 118 1.97 16.94 -3.62
N HIS A 119 2.27 18.04 -4.31
CA HIS A 119 3.07 18.04 -5.53
C HIS A 119 4.57 17.90 -5.25
N MET A 120 4.98 17.91 -3.98
CA MET A 120 6.37 17.75 -3.53
C MET A 120 6.59 16.36 -2.90
N PRO A 121 7.78 15.74 -3.11
CA PRO A 121 8.16 14.56 -2.35
C PRO A 121 8.36 14.93 -0.88
N ARG A 122 8.24 13.94 0.01
CA ARG A 122 8.49 14.11 1.45
C ARG A 122 9.34 12.97 1.98
N LEU A 123 10.06 13.26 3.04
CA LEU A 123 10.79 12.25 3.80
C LEU A 123 10.07 12.06 5.13
N LEU A 124 9.45 10.89 5.32
CA LEU A 124 8.67 10.60 6.52
C LEU A 124 9.56 9.96 7.57
N ARG A 125 9.51 10.48 8.80
CA ARG A 125 10.05 9.81 9.97
C ARG A 125 8.97 8.94 10.59
N LEU A 126 9.20 7.63 10.59
CA LEU A 126 8.27 6.62 11.05
C LEU A 126 8.29 6.52 12.59
N PRO A 127 7.17 6.21 13.25
CA PRO A 127 7.16 5.95 14.68
C PRO A 127 7.97 4.69 15.01
N ALA A 128 8.87 4.77 15.98
CA ALA A 128 9.64 3.62 16.43
C ALA A 128 8.83 2.76 17.39
N TRP A 129 8.64 1.48 17.07
CA TRP A 129 8.05 0.50 17.98
C TRP A 129 9.16 -0.42 18.48
N ALA A 130 9.29 -0.55 19.80
CA ALA A 130 10.43 -1.24 20.41
C ALA A 130 10.58 -2.69 19.89
N GLY A 131 11.79 -3.02 19.40
CA GLY A 131 12.13 -4.34 18.84
C GLY A 131 11.43 -4.65 17.51
N ARG A 132 10.97 -3.63 16.78
CA ARG A 132 10.25 -3.79 15.51
C ARG A 132 10.72 -2.80 14.45
N VAL A 133 10.63 -3.23 13.20
CA VAL A 133 10.94 -2.44 12.01
C VAL A 133 9.75 -2.43 11.06
N TRP A 134 9.55 -1.31 10.37
CA TRP A 134 8.53 -1.18 9.33
C TRP A 134 9.01 -1.84 8.05
N GLN A 135 8.25 -2.79 7.53
CA GLN A 135 8.56 -3.48 6.27
C GLN A 135 7.65 -2.97 5.16
N PRO A 136 8.17 -2.64 3.97
CA PRO A 136 7.35 -2.18 2.86
C PRO A 136 6.43 -3.30 2.36
N LEU A 137 5.19 -2.89 2.07
CA LEU A 137 4.17 -3.74 1.44
C LEU A 137 3.59 -3.06 0.21
N VAL A 138 3.07 -1.84 0.36
CA VAL A 138 2.51 -1.03 -0.73
C VAL A 138 3.33 0.23 -0.88
N ASP A 139 3.67 0.57 -2.11
CA ASP A 139 4.26 1.85 -2.46
C ASP A 139 3.88 2.23 -3.90
N THR A 140 2.89 3.11 -4.05
CA THR A 140 2.38 3.50 -5.38
C THR A 140 3.38 4.36 -6.17
N SER A 141 4.55 4.69 -5.61
CA SER A 141 5.65 5.31 -6.36
C SER A 141 6.42 4.30 -7.23
N LYS A 142 6.26 3.00 -6.97
CA LYS A 142 6.98 1.95 -7.69
C LYS A 142 6.16 1.49 -8.89
N VAL A 143 6.88 1.05 -9.93
CA VAL A 143 6.26 0.38 -11.08
C VAL A 143 5.89 -1.04 -10.68
N ALA A 144 4.75 -1.54 -11.17
CA ALA A 144 4.37 -2.93 -10.98
C ALA A 144 5.47 -3.89 -11.45
N PRO A 145 5.71 -5.02 -10.77
CA PRO A 145 4.94 -5.54 -9.63
C PRO A 145 5.39 -5.04 -8.24
N TYR A 146 6.34 -4.11 -8.18
CA TYR A 146 6.95 -3.63 -6.92
C TYR A 146 6.12 -2.59 -6.17
N ASP A 147 5.01 -2.16 -6.78
CA ASP A 147 3.96 -1.37 -6.14
C ASP A 147 3.24 -2.13 -5.02
N PHE A 148 3.23 -3.47 -5.09
CA PHE A 148 2.70 -4.38 -4.07
C PHE A 148 3.62 -5.60 -3.84
N LEU A 149 4.35 -5.60 -2.73
CA LEU A 149 5.30 -6.64 -2.33
C LEU A 149 4.63 -7.81 -1.61
N ALA A 150 3.85 -8.59 -2.36
CA ALA A 150 3.31 -9.87 -1.93
C ALA A 150 3.66 -10.98 -2.94
N ALA A 151 3.90 -12.19 -2.42
CA ALA A 151 4.19 -13.33 -3.25
C ALA A 151 2.92 -13.77 -4.01
N ASP A 152 3.05 -13.95 -5.31
CA ASP A 152 2.00 -14.41 -6.21
C ASP A 152 2.62 -15.07 -7.46
N GLY A 153 1.85 -15.19 -8.55
CA GLY A 153 2.37 -15.71 -9.82
C GLY A 153 3.40 -14.80 -10.51
N VAL A 154 3.62 -13.58 -10.00
CA VAL A 154 4.55 -12.59 -10.59
C VAL A 154 5.78 -12.38 -9.71
N LEU A 155 5.61 -12.21 -8.40
CA LEU A 155 6.72 -12.12 -7.45
C LEU A 155 6.86 -13.40 -6.63
N SER A 156 8.07 -13.97 -6.60
CA SER A 156 8.38 -15.06 -5.68
C SER A 156 8.61 -14.54 -4.26
N ALA A 157 8.60 -15.45 -3.27
CA ALA A 157 8.95 -15.10 -1.89
C ALA A 157 10.38 -14.54 -1.77
N ALA A 158 11.31 -14.99 -2.62
CA ALA A 158 12.68 -14.50 -2.66
C ALA A 158 12.74 -13.05 -3.17
N ASP A 159 11.94 -12.72 -4.19
CA ASP A 159 11.88 -11.36 -4.75
C ASP A 159 11.33 -10.37 -3.72
N VAL A 160 10.27 -10.76 -3.01
CA VAL A 160 9.71 -9.94 -1.91
C VAL A 160 10.75 -9.72 -0.81
N ALA A 161 11.48 -10.76 -0.41
CA ALA A 161 12.53 -10.64 0.61
C ALA A 161 13.72 -9.79 0.13
N ALA A 162 14.07 -9.84 -1.16
CA ALA A 162 15.11 -9.01 -1.74
C ALA A 162 14.67 -7.53 -1.80
N ALA A 163 13.45 -7.25 -2.23
CA ALA A 163 12.88 -5.91 -2.29
C ALA A 163 12.74 -5.25 -0.90
N ARG A 164 12.39 -6.03 0.13
CA ARG A 164 12.38 -5.54 1.51
C ARG A 164 13.78 -5.19 2.01
N ARG A 165 14.77 -6.04 1.71
CA ARG A 165 16.16 -5.82 2.12
C ARG A 165 16.81 -4.62 1.44
N SER A 166 16.46 -4.32 0.19
CA SER A 166 16.98 -3.11 -0.48
C SER A 166 16.56 -1.81 0.19
N LEU A 167 15.46 -1.83 0.97
CA LEU A 167 14.96 -0.71 1.76
C LEU A 167 15.30 -0.82 3.25
N ALA A 168 16.02 -1.86 3.68
CA ALA A 168 16.29 -2.15 5.10
C ALA A 168 16.98 -0.98 5.82
N MET A 169 17.98 -0.36 5.18
CA MET A 169 18.70 0.79 5.76
C MET A 169 17.76 1.96 6.06
N TRP A 170 16.88 2.32 5.12
CA TRP A 170 15.89 3.37 5.32
C TRP A 170 14.93 3.03 6.46
N THR A 171 14.42 1.80 6.47
CA THR A 171 13.45 1.35 7.49
C THR A 171 14.05 1.18 8.88
N ALA A 172 15.33 0.80 8.98
CA ALA A 172 16.08 0.71 10.23
C ALA A 172 16.32 2.10 10.83
N ASP A 173 16.58 3.10 9.98
CA ASP A 173 16.65 4.52 10.38
C ASP A 173 15.26 5.14 10.60
N HIS A 174 14.19 4.33 10.61
CA HIS A 174 12.80 4.76 10.71
C HIS A 174 12.47 5.91 9.75
N THR A 175 12.95 5.82 8.52
CA THR A 175 12.81 6.86 7.51
C THR A 175 12.26 6.26 6.22
N TYR A 176 11.31 6.94 5.57
CA TYR A 176 10.75 6.47 4.30
C TYR A 176 10.49 7.63 3.32
N PRO A 177 11.09 7.62 2.12
CA PRO A 177 10.81 8.63 1.10
C PRO A 177 9.50 8.33 0.38
N VAL A 178 8.65 9.34 0.22
CA VAL A 178 7.39 9.25 -0.54
C VAL A 178 7.37 10.28 -1.66
N LEU A 179 6.97 9.85 -2.86
CA LEU A 179 6.82 10.73 -4.02
C LEU A 179 5.60 11.66 -3.89
N PRO A 180 5.51 12.72 -4.70
CA PRO A 180 4.25 13.43 -4.91
C PRO A 180 3.11 12.48 -5.28
N TRP A 181 1.89 12.78 -4.85
CA TRP A 181 0.68 12.00 -5.16
C TRP A 181 0.87 10.49 -4.98
N SER A 182 1.41 10.08 -3.82
CA SER A 182 1.71 8.68 -3.53
C SER A 182 1.05 8.19 -2.24
N CYS A 183 0.91 6.87 -2.16
CA CYS A 183 0.39 6.16 -1.01
C CYS A 183 1.34 5.01 -0.65
N ILE A 184 1.58 4.83 0.65
CA ILE A 184 2.36 3.71 1.17
C ILE A 184 1.59 2.95 2.24
N VAL A 185 1.86 1.65 2.33
CA VAL A 185 1.47 0.79 3.46
C VAL A 185 2.70 0.00 3.88
N LEU A 186 3.05 0.13 5.16
CA LEU A 186 4.12 -0.63 5.80
C LEU A 186 3.52 -1.54 6.87
N VAL A 187 4.13 -2.71 7.06
CA VAL A 187 3.73 -3.68 8.09
C VAL A 187 4.82 -3.77 9.13
N SER A 188 4.43 -3.74 10.41
CA SER A 188 5.40 -3.88 11.50
C SER A 188 5.87 -5.33 11.63
N ALA A 189 7.17 -5.57 11.55
CA ALA A 189 7.79 -6.89 11.76
C ALA A 189 8.78 -6.84 12.93
N PRO A 190 9.06 -7.98 13.61
CA PRO A 190 10.16 -8.06 14.56
C PRO A 190 11.47 -7.62 13.92
N GLU A 191 12.29 -6.89 14.67
CA GLU A 191 13.60 -6.45 14.22
C GLU A 191 14.54 -7.66 14.05
N ASP A 192 15.17 -7.76 12.88
CA ASP A 192 16.20 -8.75 12.58
C ASP A 192 17.49 -8.00 12.17
N PRO A 193 18.51 -7.93 13.04
CA PRO A 193 19.79 -7.28 12.72
C PRO A 193 20.50 -7.90 11.52
N ALA A 194 20.20 -9.13 11.13
CA ALA A 194 20.79 -9.76 9.95
C ALA A 194 20.21 -9.23 8.63
N SER A 195 19.16 -8.41 8.68
CA SER A 195 18.48 -7.87 7.49
C SER A 195 19.32 -6.90 6.66
N THR A 196 20.33 -6.27 7.25
CA THR A 196 21.28 -5.36 6.59
C THR A 196 22.52 -6.06 6.01
N ASN A 197 22.69 -7.37 6.26
CA ASN A 197 23.79 -8.13 5.68
C ASN A 197 23.60 -8.38 4.17
N MET A 198 24.72 -8.55 3.45
CA MET A 198 24.75 -8.76 2.00
C MET A 198 23.83 -9.93 1.58
N ILE A 199 23.00 -9.72 0.55
CA ILE A 199 22.11 -10.75 -0.01
C ILE A 199 22.98 -11.88 -0.56
N ARG A 200 22.81 -13.12 -0.06
CA ARG A 200 23.46 -14.29 -0.67
C ARG A 200 23.00 -14.39 -2.12
N SER A 201 23.94 -14.29 -3.06
CA SER A 201 23.67 -14.55 -4.47
C SER A 201 23.08 -15.95 -4.61
N VAL A 202 21.93 -16.03 -5.26
CA VAL A 202 21.40 -17.33 -5.72
C VAL A 202 22.44 -17.90 -6.68
N PRO A 203 22.92 -19.14 -6.50
CA PRO A 203 23.82 -19.73 -7.49
C PRO A 203 23.05 -19.83 -8.80
N ILE A 204 23.54 -19.14 -9.83
CA ILE A 204 23.11 -19.38 -11.20
C ILE A 204 23.53 -20.82 -11.49
N CYS A 205 22.57 -21.75 -11.43
CA CYS A 205 22.81 -23.14 -11.76
C CYS A 205 22.96 -23.21 -13.28
N GLY A 206 24.19 -23.06 -13.75
CA GLY A 206 24.55 -23.30 -15.14
C GLY A 206 24.56 -24.81 -15.41
N ARG A 207 23.72 -25.25 -16.35
CA ARG A 207 24.02 -26.29 -17.34
C ARG A 207 23.27 -25.98 -18.62
#